data_AF-A0A3A8GXQ3-F1
#
_entry.id   AF-A0A3A8GXQ3-F1
#
_cell.length_a   1.000
_cell.length_b   1.000
_cell.length_c   1.000
_cell.angle_alpha   90.00
_cell.angle_beta   90.00
_cell.angle_gamma   90.00
#
_symmetry.space_group_name_H-M   'P 1'
#
loop_
_entity.id
_entity.type
_entity.pdbx_description
1 polymer ?
#
loop_
_entity_poly.entity_id
_entity_poly.type
_entity_poly.pdbx_seq_one_letter_code
_entity_poly.pdbx_strand_id
1 'polypeptide(L)'
;MGSIPRPTNLLAWMRLWCERPGMFLVGAPDYESINVSYLRTCIFAYDWAREDLGHPPEHSAFREWVFAKRPDLRHHPLWYGEALLPELDNDHARVIARIGEWVEQYRAERGLP
;
A
#
# COMPACT_ATOMS: atom_id res chain seq x y z
N MET A 1 -9.79 -13.80 -21.78
CA MET A 1 -9.25 -13.23 -20.52
C MET A 1 -9.29 -11.72 -20.66
N GLY A 2 -10.14 -11.03 -19.89
CA GLY A 2 -10.23 -9.56 -19.94
C GLY A 2 -8.94 -8.95 -19.39
N SER A 3 -8.38 -7.96 -20.07
CA SER A 3 -7.24 -7.21 -19.56
C SER A 3 -7.65 -6.50 -18.28
N ILE A 4 -6.84 -6.61 -17.23
CA ILE A 4 -7.03 -5.81 -16.03
C ILE A 4 -6.61 -4.39 -16.43
N PRO A 5 -7.49 -3.39 -16.35
CA PRO A 5 -7.13 -2.02 -16.69
C PRO A 5 -5.93 -1.59 -15.84
N ARG A 6 -4.89 -1.07 -16.49
CA ARG A 6 -3.67 -0.65 -15.81
C ARG A 6 -4.01 0.51 -14.87
N PRO A 7 -3.77 0.39 -13.56
CA PRO A 7 -4.04 1.49 -12.64
C PRO A 7 -3.24 2.73 -13.01
N THR A 8 -3.86 3.91 -12.92
CA THR A 8 -3.27 5.19 -13.32
C THR A 8 -2.72 6.01 -12.15
N ASN A 9 -3.02 5.62 -10.90
CA ASN A 9 -2.56 6.27 -9.67
C ASN A 9 -2.16 5.23 -8.62
N LEU A 10 -1.40 5.65 -7.60
CA LEU A 10 -0.88 4.79 -6.54
C LEU A 10 -1.98 4.10 -5.76
N LEU A 11 -3.08 4.78 -5.44
CA LEU A 11 -4.16 4.20 -4.62
C LEU A 11 -4.85 3.05 -5.35
N ALA A 12 -5.05 3.18 -6.66
CA ALA A 12 -5.58 2.12 -7.50
C ALA A 12 -4.59 0.94 -7.62
N TRP A 13 -3.27 1.21 -7.63
CA TRP A 13 -2.24 0.17 -7.52
C TRP A 13 -2.26 -0.52 -6.16
N MET A 14 -2.30 0.24 -5.07
CA MET A 14 -2.36 -0.29 -3.71
C MET A 14 -3.58 -1.18 -3.50
N ARG A 15 -4.75 -0.73 -3.95
CA ARG A 15 -5.97 -1.54 -3.95
C ARG A 15 -5.76 -2.85 -4.71
N LEU A 16 -5.24 -2.79 -5.94
CA LEU A 16 -5.02 -3.97 -6.76
C LEU A 16 -4.02 -4.95 -6.14
N TRP A 17 -2.95 -4.45 -5.49
CA TRP A 17 -1.99 -5.27 -4.75
C TRP A 17 -2.63 -5.92 -3.51
N CYS A 18 -3.50 -5.19 -2.80
CA CYS A 18 -4.20 -5.72 -1.63
C CYS A 18 -5.29 -6.75 -2.01
N GLU A 19 -6.00 -6.55 -3.12
CA GLU A 19 -7.06 -7.45 -3.59
C GLU A 19 -6.51 -8.73 -4.24
N ARG A 20 -5.30 -8.67 -4.81
CA ARG A 20 -4.70 -9.79 -5.56
C ARG A 20 -3.24 -10.04 -5.18
N PRO A 21 -2.96 -10.44 -3.92
CA PRO A 21 -1.60 -10.58 -3.41
C PRO A 21 -0.76 -11.67 -4.11
N GLY A 22 -1.39 -12.63 -4.80
CA GLY A 22 -0.67 -13.67 -5.56
C GLY A 22 -0.33 -13.31 -7.01
N MET A 23 -0.81 -12.17 -7.53
CA MET A 23 -0.78 -11.89 -8.98
C MET A 23 0.42 -11.03 -9.45
N PHE A 24 1.19 -10.43 -8.53
CA PHE A 24 2.25 -9.47 -8.85
C PHE A 24 3.67 -9.89 -8.47
N LEU A 25 3.89 -11.19 -8.26
CA LEU A 25 5.18 -11.76 -7.87
C LEU A 25 6.15 -11.97 -9.06
N VAL A 26 6.12 -11.08 -10.08
CA VAL A 26 7.05 -11.19 -11.21
C VAL A 26 8.46 -10.82 -10.73
N GLY A 27 9.28 -11.83 -10.43
CA GLY A 27 10.68 -11.67 -10.02
C GLY A 27 11.01 -12.05 -8.58
N ALA A 28 10.05 -12.56 -7.81
CA ALA A 28 10.24 -12.97 -6.42
C ALA A 28 9.85 -14.45 -6.23
N PRO A 29 10.63 -15.41 -6.75
CA PRO A 29 10.27 -16.83 -6.81
C PRO A 29 10.07 -17.49 -5.43
N ASP A 30 10.59 -16.88 -4.37
CA ASP A 30 10.51 -17.41 -2.99
C ASP A 30 9.30 -16.88 -2.20
N TYR A 31 8.46 -16.05 -2.79
CA TYR A 31 7.28 -15.49 -2.14
C TYR A 31 6.01 -16.16 -2.66
N GLU A 32 5.27 -16.85 -1.80
CA GLU A 32 3.94 -17.40 -2.13
C GLU A 32 2.84 -16.32 -2.15
N SER A 33 3.09 -15.17 -1.53
CA SER A 33 2.21 -13.99 -1.51
C SER A 33 2.99 -12.70 -1.20
N ILE A 34 2.44 -11.54 -1.58
CA ILE A 34 2.96 -10.24 -1.14
C ILE A 34 2.94 -10.19 0.39
N ASN A 35 4.08 -9.86 1.00
CA ASN A 35 4.15 -9.52 2.42
C ASN A 35 4.17 -7.99 2.61
N VAL A 36 4.10 -7.55 3.86
CA VAL A 36 4.01 -6.13 4.23
C VAL A 36 5.23 -5.33 3.77
N SER A 37 6.43 -5.91 3.86
CA SER A 37 7.66 -5.25 3.39
C SER A 37 7.72 -5.16 1.87
N TYR A 38 7.20 -6.15 1.14
CA TYR A 38 7.10 -6.09 -0.32
C TYR A 38 6.10 -5.00 -0.75
N LEU A 39 4.93 -4.92 -0.10
CA LEU A 39 3.97 -3.84 -0.36
C LEU A 39 4.61 -2.46 -0.14
N ARG A 40 5.40 -2.28 0.93
CA ARG A 40 6.18 -1.07 1.19
C ARG A 40 7.11 -0.75 0.02
N THR A 41 7.88 -1.73 -0.45
CA THR A 41 8.78 -1.58 -1.59
C THR A 41 8.06 -1.14 -2.86
N CYS A 42 6.91 -1.75 -3.18
CA CYS A 42 6.12 -1.37 -4.36
C CYS A 42 5.64 0.09 -4.30
N ILE A 43 5.18 0.54 -3.13
CA ILE A 43 4.73 1.92 -2.92
C ILE A 43 5.87 2.90 -3.15
N PHE A 44 7.04 2.67 -2.53
CA PHE A 44 8.19 3.56 -2.69
C PHE A 44 8.77 3.53 -4.10
N ALA A 45 8.83 2.37 -4.75
CA ALA A 45 9.27 2.27 -6.14
C ALA A 45 8.35 3.06 -7.09
N TYR A 46 7.04 3.05 -6.86
CA TYR A 46 6.10 3.86 -7.64
C TYR A 46 6.34 5.36 -7.45
N ASP A 47 6.48 5.80 -6.20
CA ASP A 47 6.73 7.21 -5.90
C ASP A 47 8.08 7.70 -6.46
N TRP A 48 9.15 6.91 -6.35
CA TRP A 48 10.44 7.24 -6.96
C TRP A 48 10.35 7.35 -8.49
N ALA A 49 9.68 6.40 -9.14
CA ALA A 49 9.49 6.47 -10.59
C ALA A 49 8.69 7.72 -11.02
N ARG A 50 7.80 8.23 -10.16
CA ARG A 50 7.10 9.50 -10.41
C ARG A 50 8.00 10.71 -10.23
N GLU A 51 8.80 10.72 -9.17
CA GLU A 51 9.76 11.80 -8.90
C GLU A 51 10.77 11.92 -10.05
N ASP A 52 11.28 10.79 -10.56
CA ASP A 52 12.18 10.75 -11.73
C ASP A 52 11.52 11.34 -13.00
N LEU A 53 10.19 11.27 -13.09
CA LEU A 53 9.39 11.86 -14.17
C LEU A 53 8.94 13.31 -13.87
N GLY A 54 9.37 13.90 -12.75
CA GLY A 54 9.01 15.26 -12.35
C GLY A 54 7.61 15.41 -11.76
N HIS A 55 6.98 14.31 -11.35
CA HIS A 55 5.68 14.30 -10.68
C HIS A 55 5.85 14.18 -9.16
N PRO A 56 5.00 14.81 -8.34
CA PRO A 56 5.06 14.66 -6.90
C PRO A 56 4.68 13.23 -6.45
N PRO A 57 5.22 12.76 -5.32
CA PRO A 57 4.86 11.47 -4.73
C PRO A 57 3.41 11.47 -4.27
N GLU A 58 2.71 10.36 -4.50
CA GLU A 58 1.28 10.24 -4.14
C GLU A 58 1.10 9.63 -2.74
N HIS A 59 2.08 8.86 -2.25
CA HIS A 59 1.97 8.18 -0.95
C HIS A 59 1.90 9.16 0.22
N SER A 60 2.58 10.30 0.10
CA SER A 60 2.74 11.26 1.20
C SER A 60 1.39 11.72 1.78
N ALA A 61 0.42 12.03 0.91
CA ALA A 61 -0.91 12.47 1.36
C ALA A 61 -1.70 11.36 2.05
N PHE A 62 -1.62 10.12 1.55
CA PHE A 62 -2.23 8.96 2.18
C PHE A 62 -1.58 8.65 3.53
N ARG A 63 -0.25 8.72 3.62
CA ARG A 63 0.50 8.51 4.87
C ARG A 63 0.11 9.52 5.95
N GLU A 64 0.04 10.81 5.60
CA GLU A 64 -0.38 11.83 6.57
C GLU A 64 -1.83 11.62 7.03
N TRP A 65 -2.71 11.14 6.14
CA TRP A 65 -4.05 10.74 6.53
C TRP A 65 -4.06 9.55 7.51
N VAL A 66 -3.25 8.51 7.25
CA VAL A 66 -3.10 7.37 8.18
C VAL A 66 -2.65 7.88 9.55
N PHE A 67 -1.65 8.78 9.60
CA PHE A 67 -1.18 9.36 10.85
C PHE A 67 -2.21 10.26 11.55
N ALA A 68 -3.15 10.86 10.82
CA ALA A 68 -4.26 11.58 11.44
C ALA A 68 -5.26 10.62 12.11
N LYS A 69 -5.48 9.42 11.55
CA LYS A 69 -6.36 8.38 12.11
C LYS A 69 -5.70 7.54 13.20
N ARG A 70 -4.37 7.35 13.10
CA ARG A 70 -3.52 6.59 14.02
C ARG A 70 -2.28 7.43 14.41
N PRO A 71 -2.44 8.43 15.29
CA PRO A 71 -1.33 9.31 15.70
C PRO A 71 -0.18 8.57 16.37
N ASP A 72 -0.46 7.44 17.02
CA ASP A 72 0.51 6.54 17.62
C ASP A 72 1.53 5.99 16.61
N LEU A 73 1.12 5.83 15.34
CA LEU A 73 1.99 5.33 14.27
C LEU A 73 2.96 6.40 13.73
N ARG A 74 2.72 7.69 13.99
CA ARG A 74 3.53 8.80 13.43
C ARG A 74 4.97 8.78 13.90
N HIS A 75 5.20 8.34 15.14
CA HIS A 75 6.53 8.29 15.77
C HIS A 75 7.05 6.86 15.93
N HIS A 76 6.35 5.88 15.35
CA HIS A 76 6.77 4.50 15.43
C HIS A 76 8.06 4.29 14.62
N PRO A 77 9.06 3.54 15.13
CA PRO A 77 10.33 3.34 14.43
C PRO A 77 10.20 2.51 13.15
N LEU A 78 9.12 1.73 13.04
CA LEU A 78 8.78 0.95 11.84
C LEU A 78 7.77 1.69 10.96
N TRP A 79 7.78 1.37 9.67
CA TRP A 79 6.74 1.82 8.75
C TRP A 79 5.35 1.40 9.25
N TYR A 80 4.32 2.22 9.03
CA TYR A 80 2.98 2.00 9.62
C TYR A 80 2.41 0.60 9.34
N GLY A 81 2.71 -0.02 8.18
CA GLY A 81 2.27 -1.39 7.91
C GLY A 81 3.03 -2.42 8.76
N GLU A 82 4.35 -2.27 8.88
CA GLU A 82 5.17 -3.15 9.73
C GLU A 82 4.83 -2.97 11.21
N ALA A 83 4.46 -1.75 11.64
CA ALA A 83 4.00 -1.45 12.98
C ALA A 83 2.69 -2.18 13.36
N LEU A 84 1.85 -2.54 12.38
CA LEU A 84 0.60 -3.28 12.62
C LEU A 84 0.80 -4.79 12.78
N LEU A 85 1.97 -5.34 12.44
CA LEU A 85 2.19 -6.79 12.51
C LEU A 85 1.89 -7.37 13.90
N PRO A 86 2.39 -6.80 15.01
CA PRO A 86 2.08 -7.30 16.35
C PRO A 86 0.59 -7.19 16.72
N GLU A 87 -0.13 -6.18 16.20
CA GLU A 87 -1.57 -5.98 16.44
C GLU A 87 -2.43 -7.00 15.69
N LEU A 88 -1.89 -7.60 14.63
CA LEU A 88 -2.60 -8.48 13.71
C LEU A 88 -1.97 -9.87 13.65
N ASP A 89 -1.57 -10.39 14.82
CA ASP A 89 -1.04 -11.76 15.01
C ASP A 89 0.21 -12.10 14.16
N ASN A 90 0.98 -11.09 13.75
CA ASN A 90 2.07 -11.19 12.78
C ASN A 90 1.63 -11.74 11.41
N ASP A 91 0.34 -11.62 11.06
CA ASP A 91 -0.23 -12.06 9.80
C ASP A 91 -0.15 -10.94 8.76
N HIS A 92 0.74 -11.12 7.78
CA HIS A 92 0.93 -10.17 6.69
C HIS A 92 -0.34 -9.96 5.85
N ALA A 93 -1.15 -11.00 5.63
CA ALA A 93 -2.37 -10.88 4.83
C ALA A 93 -3.39 -9.99 5.54
N ARG A 94 -3.52 -10.12 6.86
CA ARG A 94 -4.39 -9.24 7.66
C ARG A 94 -3.92 -7.79 7.67
N VAL A 95 -2.62 -7.56 7.78
CA VAL A 95 -2.06 -6.19 7.68
C VAL A 95 -2.33 -5.59 6.31
N ILE A 96 -2.11 -6.34 5.24
CA ILE A 96 -2.37 -5.90 3.86
C ILE A 96 -3.86 -5.59 3.67
N ALA A 97 -4.76 -6.46 4.17
CA ALA A 97 -6.19 -6.22 4.14
C ALA A 97 -6.57 -4.92 4.87
N ARG A 98 -6.01 -4.67 6.06
CA ARG A 98 -6.22 -3.42 6.81
C ARG A 98 -5.72 -2.19 6.06
N ILE A 99 -4.57 -2.28 5.38
CA ILE A 99 -4.09 -1.18 4.52
C ILE A 99 -5.06 -0.97 3.34
N GLY A 100 -5.59 -2.04 2.75
CA GLY A 100 -6.63 -1.96 1.73
C GLY A 100 -7.90 -1.25 2.21
N GLU A 101 -8.39 -1.57 3.41
CA GLU A 101 -9.51 -0.87 4.05
C GLU A 101 -9.24 0.63 4.21
N TRP A 102 -8.04 1.00 4.65
CA TRP A 102 -7.61 2.40 4.76
C TRP A 102 -7.54 3.12 3.42
N VAL A 103 -7.09 2.45 2.36
CA VAL A 103 -7.10 3.00 1.00
C VAL A 103 -8.52 3.33 0.55
N GLU A 104 -9.47 2.41 0.75
CA GLU A 104 -10.87 2.64 0.38
C GLU A 104 -11.51 3.76 1.21
N GLN A 105 -11.25 3.82 2.51
CA GLN A 105 -11.70 4.92 3.38
C GLN A 105 -11.14 6.27 2.92
N TYR A 106 -9.84 6.33 2.65
CA TYR A 106 -9.20 7.56 2.16
C TYR A 106 -9.80 8.02 0.83
N ARG A 107 -10.01 7.10 -0.12
CA ARG A 107 -10.64 7.41 -1.42
C ARG A 107 -12.04 7.97 -1.24
N ALA A 108 -12.85 7.34 -0.39
CA ALA A 108 -14.21 7.78 -0.09
C ALA A 108 -14.23 9.19 0.55
N GLU A 109 -13.36 9.46 1.53
CA GLU A 109 -13.27 10.78 2.19
C GLU A 109 -12.78 11.89 1.24
N ARG A 110 -11.99 11.53 0.21
CA ARG A 110 -11.45 12.48 -0.77
C ARG A 110 -12.28 12.62 -2.04
N GLY A 111 -13.35 11.83 -2.19
CA GLY A 111 -14.13 11.77 -3.44
C GLY A 111 -13.31 11.29 -4.62
N LEU A 112 -12.30 10.44 -4.38
CA LEU A 112 -11.45 9.89 -5.43
C LEU A 112 -12.16 8.68 -6.07
N PRO A 113 -12.05 8.54 -7.41
CA PRO A 113 -12.61 7.39 -8.11
C PRO A 113 -11.95 6.11 -7.64
#